data_AF-A0A9D1SRF2-F1
#
_entry.id   AF-A0A9D1SRF2-F1
#
_cell.length_a   1.000
_cell.length_b   1.000
_cell.length_c   1.000
_cell.angle_alpha   90.00
_cell.angle_beta   90.00
_cell.angle_gamma   90.00
#
_symmetry.space_group_name_H-M   'P 1'
#
loop_
_entity.id
_entity.type
_entity.pdbx_description
1 polymer ?
#
loop_
_entity_poly.entity_id
_entity_poly.type
_entity_poly.pdbx_seq_one_letter_code
_entity_poly.pdbx_strand_id
1 'polypeptide(L)'
;MIVNFNFSKPVKGVKIANSMPKPINFKAGADTFEKNTKEKDIELTVYNPYVNTVFHIKTPVDLTKKQQIVITSKYSRFAGKKLVVDYDPQRYDYIFDKKSNRREKTMILVGHDERKPNEISYHFMSRSLSKEYGYVHLSLHRDPRADLKESSFLDRELLINYPKHKIQGPRVIVEYLQNWEDSKKGGVGRLADKLAVKYCIENNIKPVIISNADRGSHVAHYLRGKRFLPPEKDTSSYDYLAKNYGCTNLNKILAKLLKDSEKNEEKIDLGDLGMFPMYMPEELAQKYVKELESEKKL
;
A
#
# COMPACT_ATOMS: atom_id res chain seq x y z
N MET A 1 -7.15 -14.61 33.39
CA MET A 1 -8.38 -14.65 32.57
C MET A 1 -7.94 -14.94 31.14
N ILE A 2 -8.17 -16.17 30.67
CA ILE A 2 -7.76 -16.64 29.34
C ILE A 2 -8.86 -16.23 28.36
N VAL A 3 -8.56 -15.37 27.39
CA VAL A 3 -9.51 -14.96 26.36
C VAL A 3 -9.23 -15.80 25.11
N ASN A 4 -10.10 -16.79 24.89
CA ASN A 4 -10.15 -17.58 23.66
C ASN A 4 -10.68 -16.71 22.52
N PHE A 5 -9.90 -16.54 21.45
CA PHE A 5 -10.41 -16.04 20.18
C PHE A 5 -10.93 -17.22 19.37
N ASN A 6 -12.26 -17.30 19.26
CA ASN A 6 -12.95 -18.27 18.44
C ASN A 6 -12.67 -17.97 16.96
N PHE A 7 -11.93 -18.86 16.30
CA PHE A 7 -11.58 -18.76 14.89
C PHE A 7 -12.81 -18.92 14.01
N SER A 8 -13.16 -17.87 13.26
CA SER A 8 -14.06 -17.99 12.12
C SER A 8 -13.38 -18.81 11.02
N LYS A 9 -14.14 -19.75 10.45
CA LYS A 9 -13.70 -20.75 9.46
C LYS A 9 -12.99 -20.09 8.25
N PRO A 10 -11.99 -20.76 7.64
CA PRO A 10 -11.28 -20.24 6.48
C PRO A 10 -12.25 -20.03 5.31
N VAL A 11 -12.28 -18.81 4.77
CA VAL A 11 -13.01 -18.48 3.54
C VAL A 11 -12.35 -19.25 2.40
N LYS A 12 -13.14 -20.12 1.73
CA LYS A 12 -12.68 -20.90 0.57
C LYS A 12 -12.05 -19.97 -0.49
N GLY A 13 -10.83 -20.29 -0.87
CA GLY A 13 -9.98 -19.50 -1.76
C GLY A 13 -10.64 -19.16 -3.09
N VAL A 14 -10.59 -17.88 -3.45
CA VAL A 14 -10.95 -17.38 -4.77
C VAL A 14 -9.87 -17.80 -5.77
N LYS A 15 -10.26 -18.41 -6.89
CA LYS A 15 -9.36 -18.71 -8.03
C LYS A 15 -8.82 -17.40 -8.61
N ILE A 16 -7.57 -17.05 -8.32
CA ILE A 16 -6.83 -16.05 -9.08
C ILE A 16 -6.21 -16.78 -10.27
N ALA A 17 -6.62 -16.41 -11.49
CA ALA A 17 -6.04 -16.94 -12.72
C ALA A 17 -4.58 -16.46 -12.85
N ASN A 18 -3.69 -17.43 -13.08
CA ASN A 18 -2.28 -17.20 -13.35
C ASN A 18 -2.12 -16.34 -14.61
N SER A 19 -1.51 -15.17 -14.46
CA SER A 19 -0.79 -14.55 -15.58
C SER A 19 0.42 -13.82 -15.03
N MET A 20 1.59 -14.45 -15.18
CA MET A 20 2.87 -13.76 -15.04
C MET A 20 2.87 -12.49 -15.90
N PRO A 21 3.31 -11.32 -15.40
CA PRO A 21 3.35 -10.13 -16.21
C PRO A 21 4.49 -10.24 -17.23
N LYS A 22 4.14 -10.55 -18.48
CA LYS A 22 5.04 -10.39 -19.63
C LYS A 22 5.28 -8.89 -19.89
N PRO A 23 6.47 -8.49 -20.36
CA PRO A 23 6.71 -7.12 -20.82
C PRO A 23 5.95 -6.92 -22.14
N ILE A 24 5.02 -5.97 -22.20
CA ILE A 24 4.21 -5.71 -23.40
C ILE A 24 4.27 -4.21 -23.73
N ASN A 25 4.60 -3.90 -24.98
CA ASN A 25 4.53 -2.56 -25.57
C ASN A 25 3.06 -2.13 -25.75
N PHE A 26 2.71 -0.92 -25.32
CA PHE A 26 1.32 -0.45 -25.27
C PHE A 26 0.96 0.49 -26.42
N LYS A 27 -0.24 0.32 -27.00
CA LYS A 27 -0.90 1.29 -27.89
C LYS A 27 -1.72 2.27 -27.05
N ALA A 28 -1.51 3.57 -27.26
CA ALA A 28 -2.31 4.63 -26.64
C ALA A 28 -3.72 4.65 -27.26
N GLY A 29 -4.76 4.59 -26.43
CA GLY A 29 -6.15 4.80 -26.84
C GLY A 29 -6.55 6.26 -26.61
N ALA A 30 -7.30 6.85 -27.55
CA ALA A 30 -7.71 8.25 -27.53
C ALA A 30 -8.74 8.55 -26.42
N ASP A 31 -8.50 9.63 -25.69
CA ASP A 31 -9.39 10.19 -24.66
C ASP A 31 -10.56 10.95 -25.32
N THR A 32 -11.80 10.56 -25.02
CA THR A 32 -12.99 11.36 -25.32
C THR A 32 -13.50 12.01 -24.03
N PHE A 33 -13.49 13.34 -24.00
CA PHE A 33 -13.91 14.18 -22.88
C PHE A 33 -15.44 14.37 -22.90
N GLU A 34 -16.16 13.76 -21.96
CA GLU A 34 -17.48 14.25 -21.57
C GLU A 34 -17.35 15.17 -20.35
N LYS A 35 -17.51 16.48 -20.59
CA LYS A 35 -17.71 17.50 -19.55
C LYS A 35 -19.07 17.25 -18.89
N ASN A 36 -19.10 16.58 -17.75
CA ASN A 36 -20.29 16.52 -16.90
C ASN A 36 -20.05 17.32 -15.60
N THR A 37 -20.46 18.59 -15.63
CA THR A 37 -20.38 19.63 -14.60
C THR A 37 -21.54 19.58 -13.58
N LYS A 38 -21.76 18.44 -12.92
CA LYS A 38 -22.71 18.36 -11.80
C LYS A 38 -22.03 17.84 -10.55
N GLU A 39 -22.37 18.43 -9.41
CA GLU A 39 -22.04 17.92 -8.08
C GLU A 39 -22.25 16.40 -8.06
N LYS A 40 -21.20 15.66 -7.71
CA LYS A 40 -21.27 14.20 -7.62
C LYS A 40 -21.18 13.76 -6.17
N ASP A 41 -22.02 12.80 -5.82
CA ASP A 41 -21.88 12.02 -4.61
C ASP A 41 -20.56 11.27 -4.66
N ILE A 42 -19.65 11.61 -3.75
CA ILE A 42 -18.45 10.81 -3.51
C ILE A 42 -18.81 9.64 -2.60
N GLU A 43 -18.13 8.51 -2.80
CA GLU A 43 -18.17 7.39 -1.88
C GLU A 43 -16.73 7.11 -1.40
N LEU A 44 -16.36 7.66 -0.24
CA LEU A 44 -15.03 7.50 0.35
C LEU A 44 -15.05 6.54 1.52
N THR A 45 -14.33 5.44 1.38
CA THR A 45 -14.07 4.50 2.47
C THR A 45 -13.06 5.13 3.43
N VAL A 46 -13.55 5.61 4.58
CA VAL A 46 -12.66 5.98 5.69
C VAL A 46 -12.32 4.71 6.45
N TYR A 47 -11.18 4.09 6.14
CA TYR A 47 -10.72 2.96 6.92
C TYR A 47 -10.35 3.39 8.33
N ASN A 48 -10.97 2.73 9.31
CA ASN A 48 -10.56 2.82 10.70
C ASN A 48 -9.94 1.47 11.12
N PRO A 49 -8.62 1.42 11.39
CA PRO A 49 -7.93 0.18 11.75
C PRO A 49 -8.47 -0.47 13.03
N TYR A 50 -9.21 0.27 13.86
CA TYR A 50 -9.74 -0.21 15.13
C TYR A 50 -11.17 -0.77 15.06
N VAL A 51 -11.91 -0.55 13.95
CA VAL A 51 -13.31 -1.00 13.83
C VAL A 51 -13.65 -1.70 12.51
N ASN A 52 -12.69 -1.83 11.58
CA ASN A 52 -12.87 -2.53 10.30
C ASN A 52 -14.20 -2.16 9.59
N THR A 53 -14.57 -0.88 9.68
CA THR A 53 -15.84 -0.35 9.19
C THR A 53 -15.57 0.54 7.99
N VAL A 54 -16.26 0.27 6.89
CA VAL A 54 -16.29 1.11 5.69
C VAL A 54 -17.41 2.13 5.84
N PHE A 55 -17.07 3.40 5.75
CA PHE A 55 -18.06 4.48 5.74
C PHE A 55 -18.29 4.93 4.31
N HIS A 56 -19.54 5.22 3.95
CA HIS A 56 -19.91 5.83 2.68
C HIS A 56 -20.41 7.23 2.97
N ILE A 57 -19.71 8.25 2.48
CA ILE A 57 -20.01 9.65 2.81
C ILE A 57 -20.23 10.43 1.53
N LYS A 58 -21.48 10.81 1.30
CA LYS A 58 -21.91 11.66 0.19
C LYS A 58 -21.62 13.12 0.52
N THR A 59 -20.84 13.77 -0.33
CA THR A 59 -20.57 15.20 -0.26
C THR A 59 -20.44 15.76 -1.68
N PRO A 60 -21.02 16.93 -1.98
CA PRO A 60 -20.92 17.52 -3.31
C PRO A 60 -19.49 17.97 -3.59
N VAL A 61 -18.95 17.57 -4.74
CA VAL A 61 -17.60 17.93 -5.16
C VAL A 61 -17.60 18.40 -6.61
N ASP A 62 -17.00 19.56 -6.84
CA ASP A 62 -16.78 20.11 -8.17
C ASP A 62 -15.53 19.49 -8.81
N LEU A 63 -15.72 18.47 -9.66
CA LEU A 63 -14.61 17.72 -10.25
C LEU A 63 -13.71 18.56 -11.18
N THR A 64 -14.05 19.83 -11.47
CA THR A 64 -13.29 20.67 -12.38
C THR A 64 -12.18 21.49 -11.72
N LYS A 65 -12.20 21.61 -10.39
CA LYS A 65 -11.26 22.48 -9.65
C LYS A 65 -10.69 21.81 -8.41
N LYS A 66 -9.56 22.36 -7.93
CA LYS A 66 -8.97 21.96 -6.64
C LYS A 66 -9.88 22.38 -5.51
N GLN A 67 -10.07 21.51 -4.52
CA GLN A 67 -10.83 21.84 -3.32
C GLN A 67 -10.48 20.91 -2.14
N GLN A 68 -10.73 21.39 -0.94
CA GLN A 68 -10.73 20.56 0.26
C GLN A 68 -12.11 19.97 0.49
N ILE A 69 -12.16 18.67 0.71
CA ILE A 69 -13.38 17.93 1.00
C ILE A 69 -13.36 17.59 2.49
N VAL A 70 -14.29 18.17 3.24
CA VAL A 70 -14.44 17.89 4.66
C VAL A 70 -15.50 16.81 4.85
N ILE A 71 -15.08 15.73 5.46
CA ILE A 71 -15.85 14.52 5.67
C ILE A 71 -16.16 14.43 7.16
N THR A 72 -17.43 14.58 7.52
CA THR A 72 -17.91 14.47 8.90
C THR A 72 -18.59 13.13 9.11
N SER A 73 -18.19 12.41 10.16
CA SER A 73 -18.86 11.16 10.53
C SER A 73 -20.14 11.45 11.33
N LYS A 74 -21.25 10.84 10.92
CA LYS A 74 -22.53 10.86 11.66
C LYS A 74 -22.61 9.79 12.75
N TYR A 75 -21.61 8.91 12.84
CA TYR A 75 -21.59 7.84 13.83
C TYR A 75 -21.18 8.36 15.20
N SER A 76 -21.93 8.01 16.24
CA SER A 76 -21.75 8.54 17.60
C SER A 76 -20.32 8.43 18.14
N ARG A 77 -19.63 7.31 17.89
CA ARG A 77 -18.22 7.10 18.29
C ARG A 77 -17.22 8.04 17.59
N PHE A 78 -17.62 8.64 16.48
CA PHE A 78 -16.82 9.53 15.64
C PHE A 78 -17.47 10.90 15.45
N ALA A 79 -18.53 11.19 16.22
CA ALA A 79 -19.21 12.46 16.18
C ALA A 79 -18.21 13.58 16.49
N GLY A 80 -18.17 14.60 15.64
CA GLY A 80 -17.22 15.72 15.75
C GLY A 80 -15.84 15.47 15.14
N LYS A 81 -15.48 14.23 14.74
CA LYS A 81 -14.25 13.98 13.98
C LYS A 81 -14.45 14.38 12.51
N LYS A 82 -13.52 15.16 11.99
CA LYS A 82 -13.45 15.59 10.59
C LYS A 82 -12.27 14.89 9.93
N LEU A 83 -12.50 14.27 8.79
CA LEU A 83 -11.44 13.90 7.86
C LEU A 83 -11.40 14.99 6.78
N VAL A 84 -10.24 15.57 6.54
CA VAL A 84 -10.03 16.53 5.46
C VAL A 84 -9.23 15.83 4.38
N VAL A 85 -9.76 15.81 3.16
CA VAL A 85 -9.04 15.29 2.00
C VAL A 85 -8.95 16.34 0.90
N ASP A 86 -7.76 16.50 0.35
CA ASP A 86 -7.50 17.39 -0.76
C ASP A 86 -7.79 16.69 -2.07
N TYR A 87 -8.67 17.30 -2.87
CA TYR A 87 -8.91 16.92 -4.25
C TYR A 87 -8.19 17.87 -5.21
N ASP A 88 -7.54 17.28 -6.21
CA ASP A 88 -6.96 18.00 -7.34
C ASP A 88 -7.27 17.21 -8.62
N PRO A 89 -8.00 17.78 -9.61
CA PRO A 89 -8.32 17.11 -10.87
C PRO A 89 -7.08 16.70 -11.68
N GLN A 90 -5.93 17.30 -11.40
CA GLN A 90 -4.65 16.95 -12.03
C GLN A 90 -3.90 15.87 -11.25
N ARG A 91 -4.31 15.53 -10.02
CA ARG A 91 -3.68 14.48 -9.21
C ARG A 91 -4.31 13.14 -9.52
N TYR A 92 -3.74 12.47 -10.51
CA TYR A 92 -4.14 11.13 -10.92
C TYR A 92 -2.93 10.28 -11.29
N ASP A 93 -3.15 8.98 -11.31
CA ASP A 93 -2.24 8.02 -11.93
C ASP A 93 -3.08 6.89 -12.54
N TYR A 94 -2.48 5.73 -12.81
CA TYR A 94 -3.16 4.61 -13.42
C TYR A 94 -2.97 3.35 -12.60
N ILE A 95 -4.08 2.70 -12.29
CA ILE A 95 -4.11 1.30 -11.88
C ILE A 95 -4.46 0.44 -13.09
N PHE A 96 -4.56 -0.86 -12.88
CA PHE A 96 -4.82 -1.83 -13.94
C PHE A 96 -6.14 -2.55 -13.69
N ASP A 97 -6.99 -2.62 -14.71
CA ASP A 97 -8.16 -3.48 -14.70
C ASP A 97 -7.78 -4.88 -15.21
N LYS A 98 -7.81 -5.87 -14.30
CA LYS A 98 -7.37 -7.24 -14.56
C LYS A 98 -8.24 -7.95 -15.60
N LYS A 99 -9.52 -7.59 -15.69
CA LYS A 99 -10.47 -8.24 -16.62
C LYS A 99 -10.27 -7.77 -18.05
N SER A 100 -10.15 -6.46 -18.25
CA SER A 100 -10.01 -5.85 -19.58
C SER A 100 -8.56 -5.72 -20.04
N ASN A 101 -7.60 -5.97 -19.15
CA ASN A 101 -6.17 -5.80 -19.41
C ASN A 101 -5.83 -4.36 -19.86
N ARG A 102 -6.44 -3.36 -19.21
CA ARG A 102 -6.28 -1.94 -19.56
C ARG A 102 -5.86 -1.11 -18.36
N ARG A 103 -5.11 -0.03 -18.63
CA ARG A 103 -4.86 1.01 -17.64
C ARG A 103 -6.15 1.77 -17.37
N GLU A 104 -6.40 2.04 -16.10
CA GLU A 104 -7.54 2.83 -15.65
C GLU A 104 -7.04 4.04 -14.89
N LYS A 105 -7.37 5.23 -15.38
CA LYS A 105 -7.04 6.49 -14.70
C LYS A 105 -7.76 6.52 -13.35
N THR A 106 -6.97 6.73 -12.32
CA THR A 106 -7.33 6.68 -10.91
C THR A 106 -7.02 8.04 -10.30
N MET A 107 -8.05 8.67 -9.73
CA MET A 107 -7.90 9.94 -9.02
C MET A 107 -7.27 9.67 -7.66
N ILE A 108 -6.42 10.58 -7.20
CA ILE A 108 -5.73 10.44 -5.93
C ILE A 108 -6.20 11.55 -5.01
N LEU A 109 -6.91 11.17 -3.95
CA LEU A 109 -7.29 12.09 -2.87
C LEU A 109 -6.23 11.99 -1.79
N VAL A 110 -5.88 13.12 -1.18
CA VAL A 110 -4.82 13.17 -0.15
C VAL A 110 -5.41 13.57 1.18
N GLY A 111 -5.38 12.67 2.15
CA GLY A 111 -5.82 12.92 3.51
C GLY A 111 -4.68 13.41 4.39
N HIS A 112 -4.96 14.45 5.17
CA HIS A 112 -4.05 15.05 6.14
C HIS A 112 -4.73 15.12 7.52
N ASP A 113 -3.98 14.88 8.59
CA ASP A 113 -4.39 15.22 9.95
C ASP A 113 -3.45 16.31 10.47
N GLU A 114 -3.98 17.52 10.70
CA GLU A 114 -3.19 18.66 11.19
C GLU A 114 -2.50 18.38 12.52
N ARG A 115 -3.03 17.46 13.32
CA ARG A 115 -2.43 17.05 14.61
C ARG A 115 -1.29 16.07 14.44
N LYS A 116 -1.15 15.50 13.23
CA LYS A 116 -0.13 14.53 12.88
C LYS A 116 0.49 14.90 11.53
N PRO A 117 1.26 15.99 11.46
CA PRO A 117 1.82 16.52 10.21
C PRO A 117 2.79 15.57 9.50
N ASN A 118 3.27 14.55 10.22
CA ASN A 118 4.13 13.50 9.67
C ASN A 118 3.36 12.31 9.07
N GLU A 119 2.03 12.29 9.16
CA GLU A 119 1.19 11.25 8.57
C GLU A 119 0.45 11.77 7.32
N ILE A 120 0.31 10.90 6.31
CA ILE A 120 -0.41 11.21 5.08
C ILE A 120 -1.11 9.97 4.55
N SER A 121 -2.32 10.16 4.00
CA SER A 121 -3.07 9.09 3.34
C SER A 121 -3.31 9.42 1.88
N TYR A 122 -3.10 8.45 0.99
CA TYR A 122 -3.47 8.58 -0.42
C TYR A 122 -4.57 7.58 -0.74
N HIS A 123 -5.72 8.10 -1.17
CA HIS A 123 -6.92 7.33 -1.49
C HIS A 123 -7.05 7.21 -3.01
N PHE A 124 -7.19 5.98 -3.50
CA PHE A 124 -7.21 5.65 -4.93
C PHE A 124 -8.65 5.52 -5.41
N MET A 125 -9.13 6.53 -6.12
CA MET A 125 -10.53 6.66 -6.49
C MET A 125 -10.76 6.45 -7.98
N SER A 126 -11.95 5.96 -8.32
CA SER A 126 -12.48 6.04 -9.69
C SER A 126 -12.53 7.49 -10.19
N ARG A 127 -12.57 7.70 -11.51
CA ARG A 127 -12.66 9.05 -12.13
C ARG A 127 -13.83 9.88 -11.62
N SER A 128 -14.96 9.23 -11.36
CA SER A 128 -16.18 9.86 -10.82
C SER A 128 -16.16 10.07 -9.32
N LEU A 129 -15.10 9.61 -8.62
CA LEU A 129 -15.00 9.56 -7.16
C LEU A 129 -16.10 8.74 -6.48
N SER A 130 -16.85 7.93 -7.24
CA SER A 130 -17.97 7.13 -6.74
C SER A 130 -17.53 5.78 -6.15
N LYS A 131 -16.23 5.52 -6.10
CA LYS A 131 -15.66 4.24 -5.65
C LYS A 131 -14.19 4.39 -5.30
N GLU A 132 -13.81 3.84 -4.16
CA GLU A 132 -12.41 3.67 -3.76
C GLU A 132 -11.91 2.27 -4.15
N TYR A 133 -10.77 2.22 -4.84
CA TYR A 133 -10.06 0.99 -5.21
C TYR A 133 -9.09 0.52 -4.12
N GLY A 134 -8.62 1.43 -3.29
CA GLY A 134 -7.69 1.15 -2.21
C GLY A 134 -7.10 2.43 -1.64
N TYR A 135 -6.18 2.29 -0.70
CA TYR A 135 -5.44 3.42 -0.15
C TYR A 135 -4.05 2.99 0.33
N VAL A 136 -3.20 3.97 0.56
CA VAL A 136 -1.94 3.81 1.29
C VAL A 136 -1.83 4.88 2.37
N HIS A 137 -1.45 4.48 3.58
CA HIS A 137 -1.14 5.39 4.68
C HIS A 137 0.36 5.34 4.96
N LEU A 138 0.97 6.52 5.05
CA LEU A 138 2.40 6.69 5.24
C LEU A 138 2.66 7.56 6.46
N SER A 139 3.74 7.25 7.17
CA SER A 139 4.28 8.05 8.27
C SER A 139 5.74 8.39 8.00
N LEU A 140 6.10 9.66 8.25
CA LEU A 140 7.46 10.17 8.13
C LEU A 140 8.15 10.14 9.49
N HIS A 141 9.23 9.38 9.58
CA HIS A 141 10.05 9.23 10.77
C HIS A 141 11.39 9.92 10.55
N ARG A 142 11.54 11.13 11.10
CA ARG A 142 12.77 11.95 10.96
C ARG A 142 13.88 11.48 11.88
N ASP A 143 13.53 11.01 13.08
CA ASP A 143 14.47 10.36 13.99
C ASP A 143 13.89 9.02 14.49
N PRO A 144 14.04 7.94 13.70
CA PRO A 144 13.52 6.62 14.06
C PRO A 144 14.04 6.09 15.40
N ARG A 145 15.21 6.56 15.86
CA ARG A 145 15.77 6.12 17.15
C ARG A 145 15.05 6.78 18.32
N ALA A 146 14.64 8.04 18.17
CA ALA A 146 13.80 8.72 19.16
C ALA A 146 12.41 8.08 19.19
N ASP A 147 11.81 7.88 18.02
CA ASP A 147 10.48 7.26 17.87
C ASP A 147 10.42 5.86 18.52
N LEU A 148 11.51 5.09 18.43
CA LEU A 148 11.64 3.77 19.05
C LEU A 148 11.56 3.81 20.59
N LYS A 149 12.05 4.90 21.21
CA LYS A 149 12.04 5.05 22.68
C LYS A 149 10.67 5.42 23.22
N GLU A 150 9.87 6.11 22.42
CA GLU A 150 8.53 6.58 22.80
C GLU A 150 7.44 5.55 22.46
N SER A 151 7.78 4.55 21.66
CA SER A 151 6.86 3.53 21.17
C SER A 151 6.80 2.29 22.05
N SER A 152 5.63 2.04 22.65
CA SER A 152 5.27 0.74 23.24
C SER A 152 4.57 -0.23 22.27
N PHE A 153 4.21 0.21 21.05
CA PHE A 153 3.33 -0.55 20.14
C PHE A 153 3.76 -0.61 18.66
N LEU A 154 4.77 0.15 18.20
CA LEU A 154 5.28 0.00 16.82
C LEU A 154 6.19 -1.22 16.71
N ASP A 155 6.14 -1.89 15.55
CA ASP A 155 7.09 -2.93 15.18
C ASP A 155 8.50 -2.33 15.17
N ARG A 156 9.27 -2.63 16.22
CA ARG A 156 10.58 -2.05 16.51
C ARG A 156 11.54 -2.24 15.34
N GLU A 157 11.38 -3.33 14.61
CA GLU A 157 12.09 -3.71 13.41
C GLU A 157 12.02 -2.64 12.31
N LEU A 158 10.94 -1.85 12.24
CA LEU A 158 10.82 -0.79 11.25
C LEU A 158 11.67 0.45 11.56
N LEU A 159 11.98 0.65 12.84
CA LEU A 159 12.69 1.82 13.36
C LEU A 159 14.20 1.58 13.53
N ILE A 160 14.63 0.31 13.57
CA ILE A 160 16.05 -0.06 13.66
C ILE A 160 16.80 0.23 12.35
N ASN A 161 18.08 0.56 12.44
CA ASN A 161 18.95 0.72 11.27
C ASN A 161 19.48 -0.63 10.78
N TYR A 162 19.47 -0.83 9.46
CA TYR A 162 20.11 -1.97 8.81
C TYR A 162 21.13 -1.48 7.78
N PRO A 163 22.37 -1.13 8.21
CA PRO A 163 23.42 -0.64 7.33
C PRO A 163 23.69 -1.53 6.10
N LYS A 164 23.67 -2.85 6.28
CA LYS A 164 23.87 -3.83 5.20
C LYS A 164 22.80 -3.75 4.10
N HIS A 165 21.63 -3.21 4.42
CA HIS A 165 20.52 -3.02 3.49
C HIS A 165 20.35 -1.56 3.09
N LYS A 166 21.31 -0.68 3.42
CA LYS A 166 21.27 0.78 3.19
C LYS A 166 20.07 1.47 3.86
N ILE A 167 19.58 0.93 4.98
CA ILE A 167 18.49 1.49 5.78
C ILE A 167 19.09 2.22 6.98
N GLN A 168 19.19 3.55 6.90
CA GLN A 168 19.72 4.40 7.95
C GLN A 168 19.06 5.78 7.91
N GLY A 169 18.91 6.40 9.09
CA GLY A 169 18.40 7.78 9.20
C GLY A 169 16.90 7.91 8.91
N PRO A 170 16.45 9.12 8.51
CA PRO A 170 15.06 9.40 8.21
C PRO A 170 14.45 8.44 7.20
N ARG A 171 13.18 8.06 7.40
CA ARG A 171 12.48 7.11 6.53
C ARG A 171 10.97 7.34 6.51
N VAL A 172 10.34 6.79 5.50
CA VAL A 172 8.88 6.64 5.43
C VAL A 172 8.52 5.20 5.78
N ILE A 173 7.54 5.03 6.67
CA ILE A 173 6.91 3.74 6.94
C ILE A 173 5.59 3.69 6.16
N VAL A 174 5.36 2.58 5.45
CA VAL A 174 4.02 2.26 4.95
C VAL A 174 3.28 1.52 6.05
N GLU A 175 2.44 2.26 6.76
CA GLU A 175 1.64 1.76 7.89
C GLU A 175 0.53 0.82 7.39
N TYR A 176 -0.16 1.24 6.32
CA TYR A 176 -1.26 0.48 5.75
C TYR A 176 -1.23 0.58 4.23
N LEU A 177 -1.49 -0.56 3.57
CA LEU A 177 -1.72 -0.64 2.14
C LEU A 177 -2.88 -1.59 1.89
N GLN A 178 -3.95 -1.08 1.29
CA GLN A 178 -5.14 -1.87 1.03
C GLN A 178 -5.54 -1.80 -0.45
N ASN A 179 -5.93 -2.95 -0.99
CA ASN A 179 -6.61 -3.07 -2.28
C ASN A 179 -7.98 -3.69 -2.03
N TRP A 180 -9.05 -2.90 -2.13
CA TRP A 180 -10.42 -3.38 -1.86
C TRP A 180 -10.91 -4.32 -2.94
N GLU A 181 -10.35 -4.23 -4.15
CA GLU A 181 -10.76 -5.00 -5.31
C GLU A 181 -9.63 -5.83 -5.88
N ASP A 182 -8.81 -6.50 -5.05
CA ASP A 182 -7.64 -7.21 -5.57
C ASP A 182 -7.96 -8.25 -6.65
N SER A 183 -9.12 -8.89 -6.61
CA SER A 183 -9.55 -9.80 -7.69
C SER A 183 -9.76 -9.11 -9.05
N LYS A 184 -10.01 -7.80 -9.08
CA LYS A 184 -10.37 -7.03 -10.29
C LYS A 184 -9.34 -5.97 -10.66
N LYS A 185 -8.65 -5.40 -9.68
CA LYS A 185 -7.75 -4.25 -9.83
C LYS A 185 -6.33 -4.63 -9.43
N GLY A 186 -5.38 -4.40 -10.33
CA GLY A 186 -3.95 -4.53 -10.11
C GLY A 186 -3.27 -3.16 -10.06
N GLY A 187 -2.00 -3.12 -9.65
CA GLY A 187 -1.20 -1.89 -9.69
C GLY A 187 -1.34 -0.97 -8.47
N VAL A 188 -2.29 -1.21 -7.56
CA VAL A 188 -2.45 -0.46 -6.29
C VAL A 188 -1.13 -0.41 -5.50
N GLY A 189 -0.45 -1.55 -5.35
CA GLY A 189 0.84 -1.60 -4.66
C GLY A 189 1.95 -0.82 -5.38
N ARG A 190 2.01 -0.85 -6.71
CA ARG A 190 2.98 -0.07 -7.49
C ARG A 190 2.73 1.43 -7.32
N LEU A 191 1.47 1.84 -7.36
CA LEU A 191 1.08 3.24 -7.13
C LEU A 191 1.47 3.70 -5.72
N ALA A 192 1.21 2.87 -4.71
CA ALA A 192 1.63 3.13 -3.34
C ALA A 192 3.16 3.28 -3.22
N ASP A 193 3.94 2.42 -3.87
CA ASP A 193 5.39 2.49 -3.88
C ASP A 193 5.90 3.80 -4.51
N LYS A 194 5.31 4.20 -5.64
CA LYS A 194 5.62 5.46 -6.32
C LYS A 194 5.31 6.67 -5.43
N LEU A 195 4.14 6.67 -4.77
CA LEU A 195 3.74 7.75 -3.87
C LEU A 195 4.59 7.82 -2.60
N ALA A 196 5.06 6.69 -2.08
CA ALA A 196 5.99 6.67 -0.94
C ALA A 196 7.33 7.32 -1.31
N VAL A 197 7.86 7.02 -2.51
CA VAL A 197 9.08 7.69 -3.02
C VAL A 197 8.84 9.18 -3.24
N LYS A 198 7.71 9.55 -3.83
CA LYS A 198 7.32 10.96 -4.02
C LYS A 198 7.27 11.70 -2.67
N TYR A 199 6.66 11.10 -1.66
CA TYR A 199 6.55 11.69 -0.32
C TYR A 199 7.92 11.88 0.35
N CYS A 200 8.88 10.96 0.16
CA CYS A 200 10.26 11.16 0.59
C CYS A 200 10.89 12.40 -0.07
N ILE A 201 10.76 12.53 -1.39
CA ILE A 201 11.34 13.63 -2.18
C ILE A 201 10.72 14.97 -1.74
N GLU A 202 9.40 15.04 -1.61
CA GLU A 202 8.68 16.24 -1.19
C GLU A 202 9.05 16.70 0.23
N ASN A 203 9.51 15.77 1.07
CA ASN A 203 9.98 16.06 2.44
C ASN A 203 11.50 16.23 2.56
N ASN A 204 12.22 16.31 1.43
CA ASN A 204 13.67 16.45 1.37
C ASN A 204 14.44 15.36 2.14
N ILE A 205 13.98 14.11 2.06
CA ILE A 205 14.70 12.96 2.61
C ILE A 205 15.08 11.95 1.52
N LYS A 206 16.15 11.20 1.75
CA LYS A 206 16.49 10.06 0.90
C LYS A 206 15.33 9.04 0.93
N PRO A 207 14.94 8.44 -0.21
CA PRO A 207 13.96 7.37 -0.25
C PRO A 207 14.43 6.12 0.52
N VAL A 208 14.08 6.07 1.80
CA VAL A 208 14.19 4.89 2.66
C VAL A 208 12.76 4.54 3.03
N ILE A 209 12.22 3.49 2.42
CA ILE A 209 10.84 3.06 2.62
C ILE A 209 10.82 1.66 3.23
N ILE A 210 10.19 1.53 4.38
CA ILE A 210 10.06 0.29 5.14
C ILE A 210 8.57 0.04 5.47
N SER A 211 8.20 -1.20 5.72
CA SER A 211 6.80 -1.61 5.86
C SER A 211 6.71 -3.05 6.35
N ASN A 212 5.53 -3.51 6.75
CA ASN A 212 5.27 -4.92 6.97
C ASN A 212 4.48 -5.53 5.83
N ALA A 213 4.81 -6.78 5.47
CA ALA A 213 3.92 -7.60 4.66
C ALA A 213 3.01 -8.40 5.59
N ASP A 214 1.70 -8.24 5.40
CA ASP A 214 0.70 -9.02 6.12
C ASP A 214 0.51 -10.40 5.46
N ARG A 215 -0.23 -11.28 6.14
CA ARG A 215 -0.53 -12.66 5.73
C ARG A 215 -1.00 -12.72 4.27
N GLY A 216 -0.45 -13.67 3.53
CA GLY A 216 -0.80 -13.89 2.11
C GLY A 216 -0.28 -12.83 1.13
N SER A 217 0.37 -11.75 1.57
CA SER A 217 0.86 -10.68 0.67
C SER A 217 2.33 -10.84 0.25
N HIS A 218 3.08 -11.75 0.88
CA HIS A 218 4.53 -11.91 0.72
C HIS A 218 5.01 -12.01 -0.74
N VAL A 219 4.39 -12.89 -1.53
CA VAL A 219 4.73 -13.08 -2.95
C VAL A 219 4.47 -11.79 -3.74
N ALA A 220 3.34 -11.12 -3.49
CA ALA A 220 3.00 -9.89 -4.19
C ALA A 220 4.01 -8.76 -3.92
N HIS A 221 4.50 -8.64 -2.69
CA HIS A 221 5.55 -7.69 -2.34
C HIS A 221 6.91 -8.07 -2.97
N TYR A 222 7.28 -9.34 -2.93
CA TYR A 222 8.52 -9.83 -3.52
C TYR A 222 8.60 -9.58 -5.04
N LEU A 223 7.52 -9.90 -5.76
CA LEU A 223 7.39 -9.69 -7.21
C LEU A 223 7.40 -8.21 -7.60
N ARG A 224 6.95 -7.32 -6.71
CA ARG A 224 7.11 -5.87 -6.89
C ARG A 224 8.55 -5.38 -6.71
N GLY A 225 9.44 -6.24 -6.25
CA GLY A 225 10.85 -5.94 -6.02
C GLY A 225 11.19 -5.56 -4.58
N LYS A 226 10.23 -5.63 -3.64
CA LYS A 226 10.52 -5.46 -2.21
C LYS A 226 11.33 -6.64 -1.69
N ARG A 227 12.02 -6.44 -0.57
CA ARG A 227 12.81 -7.48 0.08
C ARG A 227 12.48 -7.53 1.56
N PHE A 228 12.60 -8.72 2.13
CA PHE A 228 12.30 -8.99 3.53
C PHE A 228 13.56 -8.85 4.38
N LEU A 229 13.40 -8.26 5.56
CA LEU A 229 14.45 -8.27 6.57
C LEU A 229 14.53 -9.66 7.21
N PRO A 230 15.73 -10.13 7.59
CA PRO A 230 15.86 -11.42 8.24
C PRO A 230 15.19 -11.37 9.62
N PRO A 231 14.41 -12.41 10.02
CA PRO A 231 13.89 -12.49 11.37
C PRO A 231 15.02 -12.67 12.39
N GLU A 232 14.82 -12.21 13.62
CA GLU A 232 15.76 -12.43 14.71
C GLU A 232 15.81 -13.90 15.11
N LYS A 233 16.99 -14.40 15.52
CA LYS A 233 17.28 -15.83 15.72
C LYS A 233 16.37 -16.54 16.73
N ASP A 234 15.82 -15.81 17.69
CA ASP A 234 15.04 -16.38 18.80
C ASP A 234 13.55 -16.01 18.70
N THR A 235 13.05 -15.83 17.47
CA THR A 235 11.64 -15.52 17.19
C THR A 235 10.91 -16.73 16.63
N SER A 236 9.60 -16.80 16.89
CA SER A 236 8.73 -17.84 16.30
C SER A 236 8.80 -17.86 14.77
N SER A 237 8.95 -16.69 14.15
CA SER A 237 9.15 -16.55 12.70
C SER A 237 10.45 -17.22 12.22
N TYR A 238 11.55 -17.07 12.95
CA TYR A 238 12.83 -17.71 12.61
C TYR A 238 12.72 -19.23 12.68
N ASP A 239 12.20 -19.76 13.79
CA ASP A 239 12.02 -21.21 13.97
C ASP A 239 11.07 -21.80 12.94
N TYR A 240 9.97 -21.10 12.66
CA TYR A 240 9.00 -21.51 11.64
C TYR A 240 9.66 -21.61 10.26
N LEU A 241 10.42 -20.59 9.85
CA LEU A 241 11.09 -20.62 8.55
C LEU A 241 12.15 -21.73 8.48
N ALA A 242 12.97 -21.88 9.53
CA ALA A 242 13.98 -22.93 9.62
C ALA A 242 13.36 -24.33 9.51
N LYS A 243 12.30 -24.60 10.27
CA LYS A 243 11.63 -25.90 10.32
C LYS A 243 10.92 -26.25 9.01
N ASN A 244 10.17 -25.32 8.43
CA ASN A 244 9.30 -25.61 7.28
C ASN A 244 10.02 -25.48 5.93
N TYR A 245 11.07 -24.66 5.84
CA TYR A 245 11.75 -24.37 4.58
C TYR A 245 13.25 -24.68 4.60
N GLY A 246 13.81 -25.10 5.73
CA GLY A 246 15.27 -25.35 5.86
C GLY A 246 16.12 -24.08 5.71
N CYS A 247 15.50 -22.90 5.76
CA CYS A 247 16.14 -21.63 5.51
C CYS A 247 15.38 -20.53 6.26
N THR A 248 16.09 -19.56 6.84
CA THR A 248 15.48 -18.43 7.55
C THR A 248 15.45 -17.15 6.70
N ASN A 249 16.04 -17.19 5.51
CA ASN A 249 16.03 -16.06 4.58
C ASN A 249 14.79 -16.14 3.68
N LEU A 250 13.74 -15.40 4.06
CA LEU A 250 12.49 -15.36 3.32
C LEU A 250 12.67 -14.96 1.84
N ASN A 251 13.64 -14.11 1.50
CA ASN A 251 13.92 -13.78 0.10
C ASN A 251 14.41 -14.98 -0.72
N LYS A 252 15.21 -15.88 -0.12
CA LYS A 252 15.66 -17.12 -0.77
C LYS A 252 14.53 -18.15 -0.88
N ILE A 253 13.70 -18.24 0.17
CA ILE A 253 12.53 -19.12 0.19
C ILE A 253 11.57 -18.73 -0.93
N LEU A 254 11.19 -17.45 -1.02
CA LEU A 254 10.28 -16.95 -2.06
C LEU A 254 10.85 -17.15 -3.47
N ALA A 255 12.15 -16.91 -3.67
CA ALA A 255 12.80 -17.17 -4.96
C ALA A 255 12.68 -18.63 -5.39
N LYS A 256 12.90 -19.56 -4.45
CA LYS A 256 12.76 -21.01 -4.71
C LYS A 256 11.31 -21.39 -4.99
N LEU A 257 10.37 -20.95 -4.14
CA LEU A 257 8.95 -21.26 -4.31
C LEU A 257 8.39 -20.74 -5.64
N LEU A 258 8.81 -19.55 -6.08
CA LEU A 258 8.43 -19.00 -7.38
C LEU A 258 8.95 -19.86 -8.54
N LYS A 259 10.23 -20.27 -8.47
CA LYS A 259 10.82 -21.15 -9.49
C LYS A 259 10.13 -22.52 -9.55
N ASP A 260 9.80 -23.10 -8.39
CA ASP A 260 9.14 -24.39 -8.31
C ASP A 260 7.67 -24.30 -8.81
N SER A 261 6.97 -23.21 -8.46
CA SER A 261 5.62 -22.89 -8.93
C SER A 261 5.56 -22.71 -10.46
N GLU A 262 6.52 -22.00 -11.05
CA GLU A 262 6.61 -21.85 -12.52
C GLU A 262 6.81 -23.18 -13.23
N LYS A 263 7.54 -24.12 -12.62
CA LYS A 263 7.82 -25.43 -13.18
C LYS A 263 6.64 -26.40 -13.05
N ASN A 264 5.95 -26.36 -11.93
CA ASN A 264 4.92 -27.35 -11.57
C ASN A 264 3.48 -26.82 -11.75
N GLU A 265 3.31 -25.55 -12.14
CA GLU A 265 2.03 -24.83 -12.18
C GLU A 265 1.28 -24.80 -10.82
N GLU A 266 2.01 -24.99 -9.73
CA GLU A 266 1.48 -25.06 -8.37
C GLU A 266 1.29 -23.68 -7.76
N LYS A 267 0.30 -23.55 -6.87
CA LYS A 267 0.07 -22.30 -6.13
C LYS A 267 0.98 -22.22 -4.92
N ILE A 268 1.53 -21.04 -4.69
CA ILE A 268 2.28 -20.73 -3.48
C ILE A 268 1.29 -20.25 -2.43
N ASP A 269 1.02 -21.10 -1.43
CA ASP A 269 0.24 -20.71 -0.25
C ASP A 269 1.19 -20.31 0.88
N LEU A 270 1.00 -19.08 1.36
CA LEU A 270 1.76 -18.46 2.45
C LEU A 270 0.82 -17.83 3.47
N GLY A 271 -0.41 -18.35 3.58
CA GLY A 271 -1.39 -17.88 4.57
C GLY A 271 -0.91 -18.06 6.01
N ASP A 272 -0.11 -19.11 6.26
CA ASP A 272 0.46 -19.41 7.57
C ASP A 272 1.71 -18.58 7.88
N LEU A 273 2.30 -17.91 6.89
CA LEU A 273 3.33 -16.92 7.18
C LEU A 273 2.66 -15.72 7.85
N GLY A 274 3.11 -15.42 9.06
CA GLY A 274 2.72 -14.24 9.81
C GLY A 274 3.18 -12.94 9.17
N MET A 275 3.31 -11.89 9.97
CA MET A 275 3.78 -10.60 9.48
C MET A 275 5.31 -10.58 9.39
N PHE A 276 5.86 -10.06 8.29
CA PHE A 276 7.30 -9.91 8.13
C PHE A 276 7.70 -8.47 7.75
N PRO A 277 8.73 -7.91 8.41
CA PRO A 277 9.25 -6.60 8.05
C PRO A 277 9.96 -6.67 6.70
N MET A 278 9.73 -5.65 5.88
CA MET A 278 10.23 -5.55 4.52
C MET A 278 10.63 -4.11 4.18
N TYR A 279 11.48 -3.97 3.17
CA TYR A 279 11.98 -2.69 2.72
C TYR A 279 11.93 -2.58 1.20
N MET A 280 11.97 -1.33 0.73
CA MET A 280 12.24 -1.01 -0.66
C MET A 280 13.75 -0.96 -0.89
N PRO A 281 14.34 -1.84 -1.72
CA PRO A 281 15.74 -1.72 -2.11
C PRO A 281 16.01 -0.41 -2.85
N GLU A 282 17.24 0.10 -2.75
CA GLU A 282 17.63 1.37 -3.37
C GLU A 282 17.42 1.35 -4.89
N GLU A 283 17.65 0.21 -5.55
CA GLU A 283 17.45 0.07 -6.99
C GLU A 283 15.97 0.26 -7.37
N LEU A 284 15.05 -0.26 -6.55
CA LEU A 284 13.61 -0.08 -6.74
C LEU A 284 13.19 1.37 -6.45
N ALA A 285 13.75 2.00 -5.43
CA ALA A 285 13.48 3.41 -5.15
C ALA A 285 13.95 4.31 -6.31
N GLN A 286 15.16 4.08 -6.81
CA GLN A 286 15.73 4.84 -7.93
C GLN A 286 14.93 4.67 -9.23
N LYS A 287 14.33 3.49 -9.45
CA LYS A 287 13.40 3.30 -10.56
C LYS A 287 12.23 4.29 -10.49
N TYR A 288 11.60 4.45 -9.33
CA TYR A 288 10.48 5.38 -9.15
C TYR A 288 10.91 6.84 -9.14
N VAL A 289 12.10 7.17 -8.64
CA VAL A 289 12.68 8.53 -8.75
C VAL A 289 12.74 8.93 -10.23
N LYS A 290 13.33 8.09 -11.08
CA LYS A 290 13.43 8.34 -12.53
C LYS A 290 12.06 8.46 -13.21
N GLU A 291 11.10 7.61 -12.82
CA GLU A 291 9.72 7.67 -13.32
C GLU A 291 9.08 9.04 -12.99
N LEU A 292 9.19 9.48 -11.74
CA LEU A 292 8.68 10.78 -11.28
C LEU A 292 9.37 11.98 -11.95
N GLU A 293 10.68 11.90 -12.19
CA GLU A 293 11.43 12.94 -12.91
C GLU A 293 11.03 13.04 -14.38
N SER A 294 10.72 11.91 -15.02
CA SER A 294 10.25 11.89 -16.40
C SER A 294 8.87 12.52 -16.57
N GLU A 295 7.99 12.40 -15.57
CA GLU A 295 6.66 12.99 -15.56
C GLU A 295 6.68 14.51 -15.39
N LYS A 296 7.72 15.07 -14.76
CA LYS A 296 7.88 16.53 -14.62
C LYS A 296 8.31 17.22 -15.92
N LYS A 297 8.79 16.47 -16.91
CA LYS A 297 9.31 17.01 -18.19
C LYS A 297 8.26 17.02 -19.31
N LEU A 298 7.04 16.51 -19.03
CA LEU A 298 5.90 16.45 -19.94
C LEU A 298 4.85 17.49 -19.53
#